data_AF-A0A166QE80-F1
#
_entry.id   AF-A0A166QE80-F1
#
_cell.length_a   1.000
_cell.length_b   1.000
_cell.length_c   1.000
_cell.angle_alpha   90.00
_cell.angle_beta   90.00
_cell.angle_gamma   90.00
#
_symmetry.space_group_name_H-M   'P 1'
#
loop_
_entity.id
_entity.type
_entity.pdbx_description
1 polymer ?
#
loop_
_entity_poly.entity_id
_entity_poly.type
_entity_poly.pdbx_seq_one_letter_code
_entity_poly.pdbx_strand_id
1 'polypeptide(L)' 'MSEKESITTLLTLLDSRQARLAAACKEIADWVDNQGGHPTALRIRDRLNDIEKDTPQIRSALSALKPVEPPLPRFR' A
#
# COMPACT_ATOMS: atom_id res chain seq x y z
N MET A 1 -3.39 8.23 24.14
CA MET A 1 -2.75 8.12 22.82
C MET A 1 -2.54 9.52 22.27
N SER A 2 -1.36 9.76 21.72
CA SER A 2 -1.07 10.99 20.97
C SER A 2 -1.77 10.95 19.60
N GLU A 3 -2.16 12.11 19.06
CA GLU A 3 -2.70 12.23 17.70
C GLU A 3 -1.76 11.62 16.66
N LYS A 4 -0.44 11.74 16.88
CA LYS A 4 0.58 11.12 16.03
C LYS A 4 0.48 9.60 16.03
N GLU A 5 0.23 8.98 17.19
CA GLU A 5 0.06 7.53 17.32
C GLU A 5 -1.22 7.07 16.62
N SER A 6 -2.31 7.82 16.77
CA SER A 6 -3.58 7.56 16.07
C SER A 6 -3.41 7.61 14.55
N ILE A 7 -2.78 8.67 14.02
CA ILE A 7 -2.51 8.81 12.58
C ILE A 7 -1.61 7.70 12.07
N THR A 8 -0.53 7.37 12.80
CA THR A 8 0.38 6.29 12.43
C THR A 8 -0.34 4.94 12.38
N THR A 9 -1.23 4.69 13.34
CA THR A 9 -2.04 3.47 13.39
C THR A 9 -2.98 3.40 12.18
N LEU A 10 -3.70 4.48 11.88
CA LEU A 10 -4.61 4.54 10.73
C LEU A 10 -3.88 4.32 9.40
N LEU A 11 -2.72 4.96 9.21
CA LEU A 11 -1.92 4.78 8.00
C LEU A 11 -1.37 3.35 7.87
N THR A 12 -0.97 2.73 8.98
CA THR A 12 -0.52 1.32 8.99
C THR A 12 -1.66 0.38 8.62
N LEU A 13 -2.87 0.62 9.13
CA LEU A 13 -4.05 -0.16 8.76
C LEU A 13 -4.40 0.00 7.27
N LEU A 14 -4.32 1.23 6.74
CA LEU A 14 -4.53 1.50 5.31
C LEU A 14 -3.51 0.79 4.42
N ASP A 15 -2.22 0.83 4.77
CA ASP A 15 -1.17 0.12 4.03
C ASP A 15 -1.43 -1.41 4.03
N SER A 16 -1.77 -1.98 5.20
CA SER A 16 -2.12 -3.40 5.31
C SER A 16 -3.36 -3.79 4.48
N ARG A 17 -4.32 -2.86 4.36
CA ARG A 17 -5.55 -3.07 3.58
C ARG A 17 -5.25 -2.99 2.09
N GLN A 18 -4.44 -2.02 1.65
CA GLN A 18 -4.03 -1.88 0.26
C GLN A 18 -3.25 -3.12 -0.20
N ALA A 19 -2.32 -3.63 0.61
CA ALA A 19 -1.56 -4.84 0.28
C ALA A 19 -2.48 -6.06 0.06
N ARG A 20 -3.46 -6.27 0.96
CA ARG A 20 -4.44 -7.37 0.83
C ARG A 20 -5.35 -7.20 -0.38
N LEU A 21 -5.81 -5.98 -0.64
CA LEU A 21 -6.66 -5.67 -1.79
C LEU A 21 -5.92 -5.90 -3.10
N ALA A 22 -4.67 -5.47 -3.18
CA ALA A 22 -3.82 -5.69 -4.36
C ALA A 22 -3.58 -7.19 -4.63
N ALA A 23 -3.27 -7.96 -3.58
CA ALA A 23 -3.12 -9.41 -3.70
C ALA A 23 -4.41 -10.09 -4.23
N ALA A 24 -5.58 -9.76 -3.66
CA ALA A 24 -6.86 -10.31 -4.12
C ALA A 24 -7.20 -9.92 -5.56
N CYS A 25 -6.99 -8.66 -5.94
CA CYS A 25 -7.22 -8.21 -7.31
C CYS A 25 -6.29 -8.92 -8.31
N LYS A 26 -5.03 -9.19 -7.92
CA LYS A 26 -4.09 -9.97 -8.73
C LYS A 26 -4.55 -11.42 -8.89
N GLU A 27 -4.94 -12.09 -7.81
CA GLU A 27 -5.45 -13.47 -7.88
C GLU A 27 -6.68 -13.59 -8.80
N ILE A 28 -7.58 -12.61 -8.75
CA ILE A 28 -8.76 -12.60 -9.63
C ILE A 28 -8.35 -12.37 -11.09
N ALA A 29 -7.42 -11.45 -11.35
CA ALA A 29 -6.92 -11.20 -12.70
C ALA A 29 -6.22 -12.46 -13.28
N ASP A 30 -5.32 -13.08 -12.51
CA ASP A 30 -4.62 -14.31 -12.88
C ASP A 30 -5.61 -15.46 -13.14
N TRP A 31 -6.64 -15.62 -12.30
CA TRP A 31 -7.69 -16.61 -12.52
C TRP A 31 -8.43 -16.37 -13.85
N VAL A 32 -8.81 -15.14 -14.17
CA VAL A 32 -9.53 -14.84 -15.41
C VAL A 32 -8.66 -14.95 -16.67
N ASP A 33 -7.38 -14.57 -16.60
CA ASP A 33 -6.45 -14.74 -17.71
C ASP A 33 -6.32 -16.23 -18.06
N ASN A 34 -6.31 -17.09 -17.04
CA ASN A 34 -6.36 -18.55 -17.21
C ASN A 34 -7.70 -19.07 -17.78
N GLN A 35 -8.78 -18.28 -17.75
CA GLN A 35 -10.08 -18.60 -18.36
C GLN A 35 -10.28 -18.00 -19.76
N GLY A 36 -9.26 -17.34 -20.34
CA GLY A 36 -9.33 -16.79 -21.71
C GLY A 36 -9.73 -15.32 -21.82
N GLY A 37 -9.51 -14.51 -20.78
CA GLY A 37 -9.51 -13.05 -20.90
C GLY A 37 -10.90 -12.40 -20.89
N HIS A 38 -11.66 -12.60 -19.81
CA HIS A 38 -12.98 -11.99 -19.63
C HIS A 38 -12.88 -10.46 -19.37
N PRO A 39 -13.71 -9.60 -20.01
CA PRO A 39 -13.67 -8.14 -19.85
C PRO A 39 -13.72 -7.62 -18.40
N THR A 40 -14.35 -8.38 -17.50
CA THR A 40 -14.36 -8.07 -16.06
C THR A 40 -12.95 -8.09 -15.44
N ALA A 41 -12.04 -8.94 -15.88
CA ALA A 41 -10.68 -8.93 -15.37
C ALA A 41 -9.88 -7.72 -15.81
N LEU A 42 -10.10 -7.24 -17.03
CA LEU A 42 -9.50 -5.98 -17.47
C LEU A 42 -9.89 -4.85 -16.51
N ARG A 43 -11.17 -4.77 -16.11
CA ARG A 43 -11.65 -3.80 -15.11
C ARG A 43 -11.03 -4.00 -13.72
N ILE A 44 -10.82 -5.24 -13.29
CA ILE A 44 -10.19 -5.56 -12.01
C ILE A 44 -8.70 -5.18 -12.04
N ARG A 45 -8.02 -5.40 -13.16
CA ARG A 45 -6.63 -4.97 -13.39
C ARG A 45 -6.49 -3.45 -13.43
N ASP A 46 -7.43 -2.75 -14.07
CA ASP A 46 -7.44 -1.29 -14.05
C ASP A 46 -7.64 -0.76 -12.63
N ARG A 47 -8.54 -1.39 -11.85
CA ARG A 47 -8.72 -1.06 -10.43
C ARG A 47 -7.48 -1.37 -9.59
N LEU A 48 -6.77 -2.46 -9.86
CA LEU A 48 -5.49 -2.80 -9.23
C LEU A 48 -4.46 -1.69 -9.48
N ASN A 49 -4.29 -1.27 -10.73
CA ASN A 49 -3.35 -0.20 -11.10
C ASN A 49 -3.64 1.11 -10.35
N ASP A 50 -4.91 1.46 -10.15
CA ASP A 50 -5.27 2.65 -9.39
C ASP A 50 -4.93 2.51 -7.90
N ILE A 51 -5.17 1.33 -7.30
CA ILE A 51 -4.80 1.04 -5.91
C ILE A 51 -3.27 1.12 -5.74
N GLU A 52 -2.51 0.58 -6.69
CA GLU A 52 -1.04 0.58 -6.65
C GLU A 52 -0.46 2.00 -6.77
N LYS A 53 -1.12 2.93 -7.47
CA LYS A 53 -0.71 4.34 -7.53
C LYS A 53 -0.85 5.06 -6.19
N ASP A 54 -1.82 4.65 -5.36
CA ASP A 54 -2.06 5.27 -4.06
C ASP A 54 -1.07 4.76 -2.99
N THR A 55 -0.53 3.55 -3.14
CA THR A 55 0.38 2.92 -2.17
C THR A 55 1.67 3.73 -1.90
N PRO A 56 2.38 4.29 -2.91
CA PRO A 56 3.52 5.17 -2.68
C PRO A 56 3.19 6.38 -1.80
N GLN A 57 1.99 6.96 -1.93
CA GLN A 57 1.59 8.11 -1.14
C GLN A 57 1.41 7.74 0.34
N ILE A 58 0.78 6.60 0.62
CA ILE A 58 0.61 6.09 2.00
C ILE A 58 1.98 5.79 2.63
N ARG A 59 2.88 5.15 1.89
CA ARG A 59 4.24 4.83 2.36
C ARG A 59 5.10 6.07 2.58
N SER A 60 4.94 7.09 1.75
CA SER A 60 5.60 8.39 1.93
C SER A 60 5.10 9.08 3.19
N ALA A 61 3.79 9.12 3.43
CA ALA A 61 3.21 9.69 4.63
C ALA A 61 3.67 8.95 5.91
N LEU A 62 3.71 7.61 5.87
CA LEU A 62 4.28 6.79 6.96
C LEU A 62 5.75 7.13 7.23
N SER A 63 6.55 7.26 6.16
CA SER A 63 7.98 7.59 6.29
C SER A 63 8.20 8.99 6.86
N ALA A 64 7.38 9.97 6.49
CA ALA A 64 7.46 11.33 7.02
C ALA A 64 7.12 11.42 8.52
N LEU A 65 6.32 10.49 9.03
CA LEU A 65 5.94 10.42 10.45
C LEU A 65 6.94 9.63 11.30
N LYS A 66 7.81 8.83 10.68
CA LYS A 66 8.88 8.14 11.40
C LYS A 66 9.79 9.18 12.06
N PRO A 67 10.19 8.95 13.32
CA PRO A 67 11.22 9.77 13.94
C PRO A 67 12.46 9.78 13.04
N VAL A 68 12.97 10.97 12.70
CA VAL A 68 14.30 11.10 12.13
C VAL A 68 15.27 10.67 13.21
N GLU A 69 15.92 9.52 13.04
CA GLU A 69 16.96 9.09 13.97
C GLU A 69 18.06 10.15 14.01
N PRO A 70 18.45 10.64 15.19
CA PRO A 70 19.58 11.54 15.31
C PRO A 70 20.82 10.87 14.70
N PRO A 71 21.63 11.59 13.91
CA PRO A 71 22.86 11.02 13.37
C PRO A 71 23.72 10.51 14.52
N LEU A 72 24.32 9.32 14.32
CA LEU A 72 25.22 8.74 15.31
C LEU A 72 26.33 9.74 15.67
N PRO A 73 26.67 9.89 16.96
CA PRO A 73 27.72 10.80 17.38
C PRO A 73 29.05 10.44 16.69
N ARG A 74 29.67 11.43 16.04
CA ARG A 74 31.02 11.29 15.48
C ARG A 74 32.02 11.37 16.61
N PHE A 75 32.55 10.23 17.04
CA PHE A 75 33.73 10.19 17.90
C PHE A 75 34.94 10.65 17.07
N ARG A 76 35.61 11.71 17.53
CA ARG A 76 36.85 12.24 16.93
C ARG A 76 38.07 11.65 17.63
#